data_AF-A0A1B7X4U6-F1
#
_entry.id   AF-A0A1B7X4U6-F1
#
_cell.length_a   1.000
_cell.length_b   1.000
_cell.length_c   1.000
_cell.angle_alpha   90.00
_cell.angle_beta   90.00
_cell.angle_gamma   90.00
#
_symmetry.space_group_name_H-M   'P 1'
#
loop_
_entity.id
_entity.type
_entity.pdbx_description
1 polymer ?
#
loop_
_entity_poly.entity_id
_entity_poly.type
_entity_poly.pdbx_seq_one_letter_code
_entity_poly.pdbx_strand_id
1 'polypeptide(L)' 'LDFLAEVGYDPVFGARPLKRAIQRELETQIAKAILRGDFSDGDTIFVDVQNDRLSFNRLPAEVFTG' A
#
# COMPACT_ATOMS: atom_id res chain seq x y z
N LEU A 1 -17.22 1.16 -3.34
CA LEU A 1 -16.05 0.98 -4.23
C LEU A 1 -15.55 2.36 -4.65
N ASP A 2 -15.46 3.32 -3.72
CA ASP A 2 -15.58 4.74 -4.11
C ASP A 2 -14.52 5.67 -3.49
N PHE A 3 -13.51 5.14 -2.78
CA PHE A 3 -12.47 5.98 -2.17
C PHE A 3 -11.24 6.19 -3.07
N LEU A 4 -10.99 5.29 -4.04
CA LEU A 4 -9.86 5.38 -4.96
C LEU A 4 -10.13 6.27 -6.20
N ALA A 5 -11.35 6.77 -6.37
CA ALA A 5 -11.73 7.58 -7.53
C ALA A 5 -11.41 9.08 -7.38
N GLU A 6 -11.41 9.62 -6.15
CA GLU A 6 -11.28 11.07 -5.93
C GLU A 6 -9.83 11.56 -5.80
N VAL A 7 -8.87 10.73 -5.40
CA VAL A 7 -7.51 11.20 -5.06
C VAL A 7 -6.54 11.20 -6.26
N GLY A 8 -6.96 10.68 -7.43
CA GLY A 8 -6.02 10.38 -8.51
C GLY A 8 -6.30 10.90 -9.91
N TYR A 9 -7.27 11.80 -10.05
CA TYR A 9 -7.65 12.29 -11.37
C TYR A 9 -7.01 13.65 -11.68
N ASP A 10 -5.73 13.65 -12.06
CA ASP A 10 -5.17 14.74 -12.84
C ASP A 10 -5.54 14.52 -14.32
N PRO A 11 -6.41 15.35 -14.93
CA PRO A 11 -6.92 15.17 -16.29
C PRO A 11 -5.81 15.27 -17.37
N VAL A 12 -4.63 15.81 -17.05
CA VAL A 12 -3.52 15.95 -18.01
C VAL A 12 -2.67 14.68 -18.08
N PHE A 13 -2.60 13.87 -17.01
CA PHE A 13 -1.74 12.68 -16.94
C PHE A 13 -2.44 11.36 -16.57
N GLY A 14 -3.70 11.41 -16.15
CA GLY A 14 -4.46 10.28 -15.61
C GLY A 14 -3.84 9.69 -14.33
N ALA A 15 -4.41 8.59 -13.82
CA ALA A 15 -3.94 7.94 -12.59
C ALA A 15 -2.54 7.29 -12.69
N ARG A 16 -1.88 7.29 -13.86
CA ARG A 16 -0.66 6.51 -14.11
C ARG A 16 0.58 7.05 -13.41
N PRO A 17 0.93 8.36 -13.47
CA PRO A 17 2.06 8.87 -12.69
C PRO A 17 1.83 8.75 -11.19
N LEU A 18 0.60 8.99 -10.72
CA LEU A 18 0.26 8.85 -9.31
C LEU A 18 0.38 7.39 -8.85
N LYS A 19 -0.15 6.43 -9.62
CA LYS A 19 0.00 5.00 -9.34
C LYS A 19 1.47 4.59 -9.23
N ARG A 20 2.34 5.08 -10.12
CA ARG A 20 3.78 4.79 -10.07
C ARG A 20 4.47 5.44 -8.88
N ALA A 21 4.10 6.67 -8.54
CA ALA A 21 4.64 7.35 -7.36
C ALA A 21 4.26 6.62 -6.07
N ILE A 22 2.98 6.23 -5.94
CA ILE A 22 2.48 5.43 -4.82
C ILE A 22 3.17 4.07 -4.78
N GLN A 23 3.31 3.36 -5.91
CA GLN A 23 4.01 2.07 -5.96
C GLN A 23 5.47 2.18 -5.51
N ARG A 24 6.21 3.20 -5.97
CA ARG A 24 7.61 3.40 -5.56
C ARG A 24 7.76 3.73 -4.09
N GLU A 25 6.90 4.62 -3.57
CA GLU A 25 6.91 4.94 -2.15
C GLU A 25 6.54 3.71 -1.31
N LEU A 26 5.53 2.96 -1.75
CA LEU A 26 5.09 1.73 -1.11
C LEU A 26 6.20 0.68 -1.05
N GLU A 27 6.82 0.35 -2.19
CA GLU A 27 7.93 -0.60 -2.28
C GLU A 27 9.09 -0.20 -1.38
N THR A 28 9.43 1.09 -1.35
CA THR A 28 10.52 1.61 -0.52
C THR A 28 10.23 1.46 0.98
N GLN A 29 9.01 1.76 1.42
CA GLN A 29 8.64 1.63 2.84
C GLN A 29 8.57 0.17 3.28
N ILE A 30 8.03 -0.71 2.43
CA ILE A 30 8.00 -2.16 2.70
C ILE A 30 9.42 -2.72 2.80
N ALA A 31 10.31 -2.37 1.87
CA ALA A 31 11.70 -2.83 1.91
C ALA A 31 12.39 -2.41 3.22
N LYS A 32 12.20 -1.16 3.66
CA LYS A 32 12.72 -0.68 4.95
C LYS A 32 12.12 -1.45 6.13
N ALA A 33 10.83 -1.74 6.10
CA ALA A 33 10.16 -2.47 7.18
C ALA A 33 10.64 -3.93 7.27
N ILE A 34 10.87 -4.59 6.14
CA ILE A 34 11.49 -5.93 6.09
C ILE A 34 12.92 -5.88 6.66
N LEU A 35 13.73 -4.88 6.26
CA LEU A 35 15.10 -4.73 6.77
C LEU A 35 15.15 -4.45 8.29
N ARG A 36 14.10 -3.86 8.87
CA ARG A 36 13.96 -3.67 10.32
C ARG A 36 13.46 -4.92 11.05
N GLY A 37 12.96 -5.92 10.32
CA GLY A 37 12.33 -7.12 10.89
C GLY A 37 10.86 -6.96 11.24
N ASP A 38 10.20 -5.88 10.78
CA ASP A 38 8.77 -5.63 11.02
C ASP A 38 7.90 -6.66 10.27
N PHE A 39 8.38 -7.11 9.10
CA PHE A 39 7.73 -8.13 8.26
C PHE A 39 8.74 -9.19 7.82
N SER A 40 8.28 -10.42 7.70
CA SER A 40 9.07 -11.59 7.29
C SER A 40 8.47 -12.29 6.08
N ASP A 41 9.24 -13.21 5.50
CA ASP A 41 8.75 -14.03 4.40
C ASP A 41 7.50 -14.83 4.81
N GLY A 42 6.54 -14.92 3.90
CA GLY A 42 5.22 -15.51 4.15
C GLY A 42 4.20 -14.57 4.83
N ASP A 43 4.59 -13.39 5.30
CA ASP A 43 3.63 -12.41 5.81
C ASP A 43 2.77 -11.84 4.67
N THR A 44 1.47 -11.75 4.92
CA THR A 44 0.59 -10.91 4.10
C THR A 44 0.49 -9.53 4.73
N ILE A 45 0.86 -8.50 3.97
CA ILE A 45 0.83 -7.10 4.43
C ILE A 45 -0.41 -6.42 3.85
N PHE A 46 -1.30 -5.97 4.73
CA PHE A 46 -2.38 -5.04 4.38
C PHE A 46 -1.85 -3.62 4.40
N VAL A 47 -2.09 -2.91 3.31
CA VAL A 47 -1.67 -1.54 3.10
C VAL A 47 -2.90 -0.67 3.01
N ASP A 48 -2.93 0.40 3.79
CA ASP A 48 -4.04 1.35 3.82
C ASP A 48 -3.53 2.79 3.93
N VAL A 49 -4.35 3.75 3.53
CA VAL A 49 -4.06 5.18 3.64
C VAL A 49 -4.88 5.75 4.80
N GLN A 50 -4.20 6.19 5.85
CA GLN A 50 -4.82 6.84 7.01
C GLN A 50 -4.16 8.19 7.25
N ASN A 51 -4.96 9.26 7.33
CA ASN A 51 -4.48 10.64 7.55
C ASN A 51 -3.36 11.04 6.57
N ASP A 52 -3.57 10.78 5.26
CA ASP A 52 -2.61 11.05 4.18
C ASP A 52 -1.25 10.35 4.32
N ARG A 53 -1.19 9.27 5.11
CA ARG A 53 0.00 8.45 5.30
C ARG A 53 -0.28 6.99 5.02
N LEU A 54 0.70 6.30 4.45
CA LEU A 54 0.65 4.85 4.30
C LEU A 54 0.79 4.18 5.67
N SER A 55 -0.12 3.26 5.95
CA SER A 55 -0.10 2.37 7.11
C SER A 55 0.05 0.92 6.65
N PHE A 56 0.77 0.14 7.44
CA PHE A 56 1.14 -1.24 7.12
C PHE A 56 0.77 -2.13 8.30
N ASN A 57 -0.05 -3.15 8.04
CA ASN A 57 -0.49 -4.10 9.05
C ASN A 57 -0.31 -5.53 8.54
N ARG A 58 0.12 -6.45 9.41
CA ARG A 58 0.15 -7.87 9.07
C ARG A 58 -1.27 -8.43 9.13
N LEU A 59 -1.70 -9.11 8.07
CA LEU A 59 -2.94 -9.86 8.10
C LEU A 59 -2.71 -11.23 8.75
N PRO A 60 -3.60 -11.66 9.65
CA PRO A 60 -3.63 -13.04 10.11
C PRO A 60 -3.81 -14.00 8.91
N ALA A 61 -3.11 -15.12 8.93
CA ALA A 61 -3.20 -16.14 7.88
C ALA A 61 -4.62 -16.71 7.70
N GLU A 62 -5.46 -16.58 8.72
CA GLU A 62 -6.83 -17.08 8.78
C GLU A 62 -7.81 -16.32 7.87
N VAL A 63 -7.46 -15.12 7.42
CA VAL A 63 -8.37 -14.23 6.65
C VAL A 63 -8.67 -14.75 5.24
N PHE A 64 -7.91 -15.73 4.73
CA PHE A 64 -8.05 -16.26 3.36
C PHE A 64 -8.81 -17.59 3.24
N THR A 65 -9.39 -18.11 4.33
CA THR A 65 -10.11 -19.42 4.33
C THR A 65 -11.64 -19.28 4.24
N GLY A 66 -12.16 -18.17 3.70
CA GLY A 66 -13.60 -17.91 3.53
C GLY A 66 -14.08 -18.00 2.10
#